data_AF-A0A3P6RU24-F1
#
_entry.id   AF-A0A3P6RU24-F1
#
_cell.length_a   1.000
_cell.length_b   1.000
_cell.length_c   1.000
_cell.angle_alpha   90.00
_cell.angle_beta   90.00
_cell.angle_gamma   90.00
#
_symmetry.space_group_name_H-M   'P 1'
#
loop_
_entity.id
_entity.type
_entity.pdbx_description
1 polymer ?
#
loop_
_entity_poly.entity_id
_entity_poly.type
_entity_poly.pdbx_seq_one_letter_code
_entity_poly.pdbx_strand_id
1 'polypeptide(L)'
;FPYSYRIISHRDPIPHSPPRIGADAAFHHRYEVWYDNDMAVGQPYTICQEADGDYCSNTVPDKEGSDHLFYFNLQIKEWGLAGCPVANLTRSK
;
A
#
# COMPACT_ATOMS: atom_id res chain seq x y z
N PHE A 1 -9.70 12.91 -13.42
CA PHE A 1 -8.32 13.19 -13.00
C PHE A 1 -7.37 12.33 -13.82
N PRO A 2 -6.40 12.90 -14.55
CA PRO A 2 -5.55 12.12 -15.44
C PRO A 2 -4.60 11.18 -14.70
N TYR A 3 -4.24 11.49 -13.43
CA TYR A 3 -3.34 10.69 -12.61
C TYR A 3 -3.83 10.61 -11.16
N SER A 4 -4.21 9.41 -10.73
CA SER A 4 -4.58 9.08 -9.35
C SER A 4 -3.96 7.74 -9.00
N TYR A 5 -3.16 7.70 -7.94
CA TYR A 5 -2.43 6.52 -7.51
C TYR A 5 -2.79 6.21 -6.06
N ARG A 6 -2.97 4.92 -5.76
CA ARG A 6 -3.00 4.40 -4.40
C ARG A 6 -1.73 3.60 -4.19
N ILE A 7 -1.16 3.68 -3.00
CA ILE A 7 0.04 2.94 -2.64
C ILE A 7 -0.39 1.86 -1.66
N ILE A 8 0.02 0.62 -1.90
CA ILE A 8 -0.30 -0.51 -1.03
C ILE A 8 0.99 -1.14 -0.53
N SER A 9 1.07 -1.31 0.78
CA SER A 9 2.18 -1.96 1.47
C SER A 9 1.92 -3.46 1.57
N HIS A 10 2.77 -4.26 0.93
CA HIS A 10 2.88 -5.71 1.07
C HIS A 10 1.51 -6.42 1.15
N ARG A 11 1.09 -6.86 2.36
CA ARG A 11 -0.13 -7.64 2.59
C ARG A 11 -1.23 -6.86 3.33
N ASP A 12 -1.22 -5.54 3.22
CA ASP A 12 -2.19 -4.65 3.87
C ASP A 12 -3.65 -5.08 3.55
N PRO A 13 -4.47 -5.47 4.55
CA PRO A 13 -5.85 -5.86 4.33
C PRO A 13 -6.77 -4.71 3.92
N ILE A 14 -6.45 -3.47 4.32
CA ILE A 14 -7.41 -2.36 4.31
C ILE A 14 -7.87 -2.00 2.89
N PRO A 15 -7.00 -1.91 1.87
CA PRO A 15 -7.43 -1.62 0.51
C PRO A 15 -8.35 -2.69 -0.10
N HIS A 16 -8.42 -3.89 0.46
CA HIS A 16 -9.27 -4.97 -0.05
C HIS A 16 -10.67 -5.00 0.58
N SER A 17 -10.99 -4.03 1.44
CA SER A 17 -12.26 -3.91 2.13
C SER A 17 -12.93 -2.55 1.85
N PRO A 18 -14.25 -2.50 1.57
CA PRO A 18 -15.16 -3.64 1.44
C PRO A 18 -14.90 -4.44 0.15
N PRO A 19 -15.38 -5.70 0.05
CA PRO A 19 -15.18 -6.53 -1.13
C PRO A 19 -15.84 -5.95 -2.39
N ARG A 20 -15.34 -6.31 -3.56
CA ARG A 20 -15.88 -5.86 -4.87
C ARG A 20 -17.27 -6.41 -5.22
N ILE A 21 -17.77 -7.35 -4.43
CA ILE A 21 -19.05 -8.03 -4.63
C ILE A 21 -19.82 -7.96 -3.31
N GLY A 22 -21.09 -7.56 -3.37
CA GLY A 22 -21.95 -7.48 -2.20
C GLY A 22 -22.72 -6.16 -2.15
N ALA A 23 -23.46 -5.95 -1.05
CA ALA A 23 -24.25 -4.75 -0.84
C ALA A 23 -23.38 -3.48 -0.73
N ASP A 24 -22.20 -3.61 -0.12
CA ASP A 24 -21.24 -2.51 0.10
C ASP A 24 -20.11 -2.52 -0.94
N ALA A 25 -20.38 -3.05 -2.14
CA ALA A 25 -19.35 -3.18 -3.17
C ALA A 25 -18.72 -1.83 -3.53
N ALA A 26 -17.39 -1.76 -3.42
CA ALA A 26 -16.60 -0.61 -3.79
C ALA A 26 -15.58 -0.98 -4.86
N PHE A 27 -15.23 0.01 -5.68
CA PHE A 27 -14.21 -0.11 -6.72
C PHE A 27 -13.21 1.02 -6.57
N HIS A 28 -11.93 0.68 -6.68
CA HIS A 28 -10.87 1.66 -6.68
C HIS A 28 -10.72 2.32 -8.05
N HIS A 29 -10.06 3.48 -8.06
CA HIS A 29 -9.58 4.07 -9.30
C HIS A 29 -8.46 3.23 -9.94
N ARG A 30 -8.06 3.59 -11.17
CA ARG A 30 -7.21 2.77 -12.02
C ARG A 30 -5.85 2.35 -11.43
N TYR A 31 -5.01 3.28 -10.98
CA TYR A 31 -3.62 2.95 -10.69
C TYR A 31 -3.37 2.55 -9.23
N GLU A 32 -2.70 1.42 -9.06
CA GLU A 32 -2.10 0.95 -7.81
C GLU A 32 -0.57 0.89 -7.95
N VAL A 33 0.13 1.32 -6.91
CA VAL A 33 1.56 1.16 -6.74
C VAL A 33 1.74 0.20 -5.57
N TRP A 34 2.15 -1.02 -5.88
CA TRP A 34 2.27 -2.08 -4.88
C TRP A 34 3.73 -2.39 -4.60
N TYR A 35 4.07 -2.40 -3.31
CA TYR A 35 5.38 -2.79 -2.81
C TYR A 35 5.27 -4.15 -2.12
N ASP A 36 5.74 -5.20 -2.79
CA ASP A 36 5.84 -6.53 -2.21
C ASP A 36 7.17 -6.69 -1.43
N ASN A 37 7.41 -5.76 -0.51
CA ASN A 37 8.62 -5.65 0.33
C ASN A 37 8.39 -4.67 1.50
N ASP A 38 9.46 -4.29 2.21
CA ASP A 38 9.44 -3.37 3.36
C ASP A 38 9.23 -1.88 3.01
N MET A 39 8.99 -1.59 1.73
CA MET A 39 8.88 -0.24 1.17
C MET A 39 10.11 0.64 1.37
N ALA A 40 11.27 0.10 1.75
CA ALA A 40 12.45 0.94 1.98
C ALA A 40 12.81 1.78 0.74
N VAL A 41 13.36 2.97 0.96
CA VAL A 41 13.68 3.89 -0.13
C VAL A 41 14.64 3.23 -1.12
N GLY A 42 14.19 3.11 -2.37
CA GLY A 42 14.95 2.46 -3.45
C GLY A 42 14.50 1.03 -3.75
N GLN A 43 13.63 0.43 -2.94
CA GLN A 43 13.04 -0.87 -3.23
C GLN A 43 12.14 -0.82 -4.47
N PRO A 44 12.05 -1.93 -5.22
CA PRO A 44 11.21 -2.01 -6.39
C PRO A 44 9.73 -2.01 -6.01
N TYR A 45 8.90 -1.58 -6.95
CA TYR A 45 7.45 -1.62 -6.84
C TYR A 45 6.86 -2.02 -8.20
N THR A 46 5.61 -2.47 -8.17
CA THR A 46 4.82 -2.80 -9.36
C THR A 46 3.74 -1.75 -9.54
N ILE A 47 3.58 -1.22 -10.76
CA ILE A 47 2.44 -0.38 -11.12
C ILE A 47 1.37 -1.23 -11.78
N CYS A 48 0.20 -1.27 -11.16
CA CYS A 48 -0.98 -1.97 -11.63
C CYS A 48 -1.88 -0.95 -12.32
N GLN A 49 -2.19 -1.19 -13.60
CA GLN A 49 -2.82 -0.22 -14.50
C GLN A 49 -4.32 -0.44 -14.68
N GLU A 50 -4.93 -1.29 -13.86
CA GLU A 50 -6.34 -1.62 -13.89
C GLU A 50 -7.00 -1.36 -12.54
N ALA A 51 -8.22 -0.82 -12.59
CA ALA A 51 -9.06 -0.69 -11.41
C ALA A 51 -9.40 -2.09 -10.90
N ASP A 52 -8.93 -2.41 -9.70
CA ASP A 52 -9.17 -3.68 -9.03
C ASP A 52 -8.85 -4.92 -9.88
N GLY A 53 -7.75 -4.94 -10.62
CA GLY A 53 -7.34 -6.15 -11.34
C GLY A 53 -6.97 -7.29 -10.38
N ASP A 54 -7.15 -8.54 -10.81
CA ASP A 54 -6.81 -9.74 -10.01
C ASP A 54 -5.30 -10.05 -10.05
N TYR A 55 -4.48 -9.01 -9.87
CA TYR A 55 -3.02 -9.05 -9.85
C TYR A 55 -2.48 -8.05 -8.81
N CYS A 56 -1.16 -7.99 -8.62
CA CYS A 56 -0.53 -7.19 -7.56
C CYS A 56 -1.00 -7.58 -6.15
N SER A 57 -1.38 -6.63 -5.28
CA SER A 57 -1.79 -6.91 -3.90
C SER A 57 -2.97 -7.88 -3.79
N ASN A 58 -3.79 -8.00 -4.86
CA ASN A 58 -4.89 -8.96 -4.93
C ASN A 58 -4.42 -10.42 -5.09
N THR A 59 -3.15 -10.70 -5.41
CA THR A 59 -2.62 -12.08 -5.45
C THR A 59 -2.20 -12.60 -4.07
N VAL A 60 -2.14 -11.73 -3.06
CA VAL A 60 -1.68 -12.10 -1.73
C VAL A 60 -2.84 -12.76 -0.94
N PRO A 61 -2.72 -14.05 -0.56
CA PRO A 61 -3.76 -14.77 0.15
C PRO A 61 -3.82 -14.43 1.65
N ASP A 62 -2.66 -14.22 2.28
CA ASP A 62 -2.56 -13.90 3.70
C ASP A 62 -2.53 -12.38 3.90
N LYS A 63 -3.39 -11.85 4.77
CA LYS A 63 -3.42 -10.43 5.09
C LYS A 63 -2.76 -10.14 6.45
N GLU A 64 -1.99 -9.07 6.53
CA GLU A 64 -1.24 -8.69 7.73
C GLU A 64 -1.54 -7.22 8.08
N GLY A 65 -2.20 -7.01 9.23
CA GLY A 65 -2.62 -5.67 9.65
C GLY A 65 -1.45 -4.75 10.01
N SER A 66 -0.30 -5.30 10.40
CA SER A 66 0.89 -4.49 10.63
C SER A 66 1.45 -3.88 9.35
N ASP A 67 1.30 -4.52 8.18
CA ASP A 67 1.76 -3.99 6.90
C ASP A 67 1.02 -2.68 6.53
N HIS A 68 -0.23 -2.51 7.00
CA HIS A 68 -0.98 -1.24 6.90
C HIS A 68 -0.29 -0.04 7.58
N LEU A 69 0.64 -0.29 8.51
CA LEU A 69 1.28 0.75 9.30
C LEU A 69 2.70 1.10 8.81
N PHE A 70 3.23 0.39 7.81
CA PHE A 70 4.59 0.61 7.31
C PHE A 70 4.60 1.21 5.91
N TYR A 71 5.15 2.41 5.78
CA TYR A 71 5.36 3.09 4.50
C TYR A 71 6.76 3.71 4.46
N PHE A 72 7.52 3.45 3.40
CA PHE A 72 8.85 4.02 3.20
C PHE A 72 9.86 3.70 4.31
N ASN A 73 9.83 2.46 4.85
CA ASN A 73 10.58 2.03 6.04
C ASN A 73 10.32 2.91 7.28
N LEU A 74 9.12 3.49 7.39
CA LEU A 74 8.61 4.18 8.56
C LEU A 74 7.37 3.47 9.07
N GLN A 75 7.34 3.20 10.37
CA GLN A 75 6.09 2.87 11.06
C GLN A 75 5.32 4.18 11.28
N ILE A 76 4.30 4.42 10.47
CA ILE A 76 3.61 5.72 10.35
C ILE A 76 2.84 6.08 11.63
N LYS A 77 2.27 5.10 12.33
CA LYS A 77 1.58 5.32 13.60
C LYS A 77 2.55 5.78 14.69
N GLU A 78 3.68 5.08 14.88
CA GLU A 78 4.68 5.49 15.88
C GLU A 78 5.34 6.81 15.51
N TRP A 79 5.62 7.02 14.22
CA TRP A 79 6.17 8.29 13.72
C TRP A 79 5.22 9.46 14.00
N GLY A 80 3.92 9.28 13.81
CA GLY A 80 2.91 10.27 14.16
C GLY A 80 2.82 10.52 15.67
N LEU A 81 2.80 9.46 16.48
CA LEU A 81 2.79 9.56 17.95
C LEU A 81 4.04 10.26 18.50
N ALA A 82 5.17 10.14 17.83
CA ALA A 82 6.42 10.81 18.17
C ALA A 82 6.48 12.29 17.75
N GLY A 83 5.40 12.85 17.18
CA GLY A 83 5.34 14.25 16.75
C GLY A 83 5.98 14.52 15.40
N CYS A 84 5.98 13.53 14.50
CA CYS A 84 6.45 13.66 13.11
C CYS A 84 7.91 14.17 12.99
N PRO A 85 8.90 13.50 13.62
CA PRO A 85 10.30 13.90 13.51
C PRO A 85 10.79 13.81 12.06
N VAL A 86 11.84 14.56 11.71
CA VAL A 86 12.46 14.47 10.38
C VAL A 86 12.89 13.04 10.13
N ALA A 87 12.27 12.40 9.13
CA ALA A 87 12.59 11.04 8.76
C ALA A 87 13.90 11.01 7.97
N ASN A 88 14.90 10.27 8.44
CA ASN A 88 16.11 9.97 7.67
C ASN A 88 15.81 8.88 6.64
N LEU A 89 15.09 9.26 5.59
CA LEU A 89 14.76 8.45 4.42
C LEU A 89 16.00 8.35 3.50
N THR A 90 17.08 7.73 3.98
CA THR A 90 18.23 7.46 3.12
C THR A 90 17.94 6.27 2.21
N ARG A 91 18.41 6.33 0.96
CA ARG A 91 18.40 5.17 0.07
C ARG A 91 19.13 4.03 0.78
N SER A 92 18.48 2.87 0.91
CA SER A 92 19.21 1.66 1.32
C SER A 92 20.34 1.44 0.29
N LYS A 93 21.55 1.15 0.79
CA LYS A 93 22.75 0.99 -0.04
C LYS A 93 22.63 -0.15 -1.04
#